data_AF-A0A929URN7-F1
#
_entry.id   AF-A0A929URN7-F1
#
_cell.length_a   1.000
_cell.length_b   1.000
_cell.length_c   1.000
_cell.angle_alpha   90.00
_cell.angle_beta   90.00
_cell.angle_gamma   90.00
#
_symmetry.space_group_name_H-M   'P 1'
#
loop_
_entity.id
_entity.type
_entity.pdbx_description
1 polymer ?
#
loop_
_entity_poly.entity_id
_entity_poly.type
_entity_poly.pdbx_seq_one_letter_code
_entity_poly.pdbx_strand_id
1 'polypeptide(L)' 'MLNAVGREIPEDIQKATGKSVFQGSRQLDGHEYTKASPTGRARIGGSGTKLLPSISDALMRCHAHDGMTISFH' A
#
# COMPACT_ATOMS: atom_id res chain seq x y z
N MET A 1 12.64 22.38 -0.43
CA MET A 1 13.87 21.85 0.24
C MET A 1 14.77 21.15 -0.76
N LEU A 2 16.07 21.45 -0.82
CA LEU A 2 17.00 20.76 -1.72
C LEU A 2 17.32 19.35 -1.21
N ASN A 3 17.15 18.33 -2.05
CA ASN A 3 17.50 16.94 -1.72
C ASN A 3 18.97 16.62 -2.06
N ALA A 4 19.44 15.41 -1.74
CA ALA A 4 20.83 15.00 -1.95
C ALA A 4 21.28 14.91 -3.42
N VAL A 5 20.37 15.05 -4.39
CA VAL A 5 20.70 15.14 -5.83
C VAL A 5 20.47 16.54 -6.39
N GLY A 6 20.35 17.55 -5.54
CA GLY A 6 20.21 18.94 -5.95
C GLY A 6 18.83 19.31 -6.52
N ARG A 7 17.79 18.52 -6.24
CA ARG A 7 16.41 18.85 -6.64
C ARG A 7 15.68 19.56 -5.51
N GLU A 8 15.05 20.68 -5.84
CA GLU A 8 14.20 21.42 -4.92
C GLU A 8 12.85 20.70 -4.83
N ILE A 9 12.58 20.09 -3.67
CA ILE A 9 11.36 19.34 -3.40
C ILE A 9 10.34 20.27 -2.72
N PRO A 10 9.14 20.43 -3.29
CA PRO A 10 8.08 21.24 -2.70
C PRO A 10 7.71 20.79 -1.27
N GLU A 11 7.48 21.76 -0.38
CA GLU A 11 7.15 21.49 1.03
C GLU A 11 5.75 20.91 1.23
N ASP A 12 4.80 21.30 0.38
CA ASP A 12 3.42 20.82 0.37
C ASP A 12 3.34 19.31 0.12
N ILE A 13 4.17 18.76 -0.76
CA ILE A 13 4.26 17.32 -1.03
C ILE A 13 4.76 16.55 0.20
N GLN A 14 5.75 17.08 0.92
CA GLN A 14 6.25 16.45 2.15
C GLN A 14 5.18 16.47 3.24
N LYS A 15 4.49 17.60 3.42
CA LYS A 15 3.37 17.74 4.36
C LYS A 15 2.22 16.79 4.04
N ALA A 16 1.85 16.66 2.76
CA ALA A 16 0.75 15.82 2.32
C ALA A 16 1.06 14.31 2.42
N THR A 17 2.31 13.91 2.17
CA THR A 17 2.68 12.49 2.12
C THR A 17 3.31 11.95 3.40
N GLY A 18 3.82 12.84 4.27
CA GLY A 18 4.62 12.47 5.44
C GLY A 18 5.98 11.83 5.10
N LYS A 19 6.38 11.82 3.82
CA LYS A 19 7.63 11.20 3.37
C LYS A 19 8.78 12.19 3.45
N SER A 20 9.96 11.70 3.86
CA SER A 20 11.20 12.45 3.83
C SER A 20 11.73 12.57 2.38
N VAL A 21 12.47 13.64 2.12
CA VAL A 21 13.24 13.77 0.87
C VAL A 21 14.39 12.76 0.84
N PHE A 22 14.86 12.45 -0.36
CA PHE A 22 16.07 11.65 -0.54
C PHE A 22 17.30 12.37 0.01
N GLN A 23 17.98 11.76 0.98
CA GLN A 23 19.15 12.32 1.68
C GLN A 23 20.46 11.55 1.39
N GLY A 24 20.43 10.62 0.42
CA GLY A 24 21.58 9.79 0.04
C GLY A 24 21.30 8.29 0.19
N SER A 25 22.07 7.47 -0.52
CA SER A 25 21.79 6.03 -0.69
C SER A 25 21.87 5.20 0.60
N ARG A 26 22.57 5.70 1.63
CA ARG A 26 22.75 5.02 2.93
C ARG A 26 21.90 5.62 4.05
N GLN A 27 20.98 6.54 3.76
CA GLN A 27 20.22 7.22 4.82
C GLN A 27 19.31 6.26 5.62
N LEU A 28 18.82 5.18 5.00
CA LEU A 28 18.01 4.16 5.66
C LEU A 28 18.80 2.89 6.01
N ASP A 29 20.13 2.93 5.95
CA ASP A 29 20.96 1.80 6.36
C ASP A 29 20.74 1.51 7.85
N GLY A 30 20.39 0.27 8.18
CA GLY A 30 19.99 -0.13 9.54
C GLY A 30 18.63 0.39 10.03
N HIS A 31 17.82 1.03 9.18
CA HIS A 31 16.49 1.49 9.59
C HIS A 31 15.51 0.33 9.75
N GLU A 32 15.03 0.12 10.98
CA GLU A 32 13.96 -0.82 11.27
C GLU A 32 12.59 -0.21 10.97
N TYR A 33 11.72 -0.98 10.32
CA TYR A 33 10.34 -0.57 10.04
C TYR A 33 9.39 -1.76 10.16
N THR A 34 8.14 -1.48 10.52
CA THR A 34 7.08 -2.47 10.59
C THR A 34 6.39 -2.58 9.24
N LYS A 35 6.27 -3.80 8.72
CA LYS A 35 5.46 -4.07 7.53
C LYS A 35 3.97 -4.12 7.89
N ALA A 36 3.13 -3.55 7.04
CA ALA A 36 1.69 -3.73 7.15
C ALA A 36 1.33 -5.19 6.86
N SER A 37 0.54 -5.80 7.75
CA SER A 37 0.04 -7.17 7.59
C SER A 37 -1.41 -7.15 7.06
N PRO A 38 -1.77 -8.05 6.12
CA PRO A 38 -3.15 -8.17 5.70
C PRO A 38 -4.02 -8.73 6.83
N THR A 39 -5.29 -8.31 6.89
CA THR A 39 -6.28 -8.90 7.80
C THR A 39 -6.73 -10.26 7.27
N GLY A 40 -6.44 -11.33 8.01
CA GLY A 40 -6.90 -12.68 7.69
C GLY A 40 -8.34 -12.93 8.13
N ARG A 41 -9.15 -13.57 7.28
CA ARG A 41 -10.47 -14.11 7.65
C ARG A 41 -10.41 -15.63 7.63
N ALA A 42 -10.41 -16.25 8.81
CA ALA A 42 -10.44 -17.71 8.93
C ALA A 42 -11.81 -18.27 8.50
N ARG A 43 -11.79 -19.43 7.82
CA ARG A 43 -12.98 -20.20 7.46
C ARG A 43 -12.80 -21.63 7.97
N ILE A 44 -13.40 -21.93 9.11
CA ILE A 44 -13.31 -23.24 9.77
C ILE A 44 -14.51 -24.09 9.36
N GLY A 45 -14.32 -25.40 9.17
CA GLY A 45 -15.40 -26.35 8.86
C GLY A 45 -15.70 -26.54 7.38
N GLY A 46 -14.89 -25.99 6.47
CA GLY A 46 -14.94 -26.30 5.02
C GLY A 46 -16.20 -25.85 4.28
N SER A 47 -17.08 -25.07 4.92
CA SER A 47 -18.29 -24.56 4.27
C SER A 47 -17.99 -23.34 3.39
N GLY A 48 -18.57 -23.34 2.17
CA GLY A 48 -18.45 -22.27 1.18
C GLY A 48 -17.34 -22.47 0.14
N THR A 49 -17.38 -21.67 -0.93
CA THR A 49 -16.40 -21.70 -2.03
C THR A 49 -15.75 -20.34 -2.25
N LYS A 50 -14.48 -20.35 -2.65
CA LYS A 50 -13.75 -19.16 -3.13
C LYS A 50 -13.94 -18.89 -4.62
N LEU A 51 -14.49 -19.84 -5.38
CA LEU A 51 -14.77 -19.67 -6.80
C LEU A 51 -16.01 -18.79 -6.99
N LEU A 52 -15.93 -17.87 -7.94
CA LEU A 52 -16.96 -16.88 -8.25
C LEU A 52 -17.31 -16.95 -9.74
N PRO A 53 -18.57 -16.68 -10.11
CA PRO A 53 -19.02 -16.83 -11.49
C PRO A 53 -18.57 -15.67 -12.40
N SER A 54 -18.16 -14.53 -11.85
CA SER A 54 -17.70 -13.38 -12.62
C SER A 54 -16.73 -12.48 -11.85
N ILE A 55 -16.06 -11.57 -12.57
CA ILE A 55 -15.27 -10.48 -11.98
C ILE A 55 -16.17 -9.54 -11.18
N SER A 56 -17.40 -9.28 -11.64
CA SER A 56 -18.36 -8.44 -10.92
C SER A 56 -18.66 -9.02 -9.53
N ASP A 57 -18.86 -10.33 -9.43
CA ASP A 57 -19.06 -11.01 -8.14
C ASP A 57 -17.84 -10.94 -7.23
N ALA A 58 -16.64 -11.00 -7.81
CA ALA A 58 -15.40 -10.81 -7.06
C ALA A 58 -15.30 -9.41 -6.46
N LEU A 59 -15.57 -8.37 -7.25
CA LEU A 59 -15.57 -6.98 -6.77
C LEU A 59 -16.60 -6.77 -5.66
N MET A 60 -17.81 -7.31 -5.81
CA MET A 60 -18.86 -7.21 -4.79
C MET A 60 -18.47 -7.93 -3.49
N ARG A 61 -17.94 -9.17 -3.56
CA ARG A 61 -17.52 -9.92 -2.36
C ARG A 61 -16.28 -9.36 -1.67
N CYS A 62 -15.40 -8.71 -2.43
CA CYS A 62 -14.27 -7.95 -1.88
C CYS A 62 -14.69 -6.58 -1.33
N HIS A 63 -15.97 -6.21 -1.47
CA HIS A 63 -16.48 -4.88 -1.11
C HIS A 63 -15.67 -3.76 -1.77
N ALA A 64 -15.36 -3.90 -3.06
CA ALA A 64 -14.65 -2.86 -3.81
C ALA A 64 -15.46 -1.56 -3.82
N HIS A 65 -14.81 -0.45 -3.45
CA HIS A 65 -15.42 0.88 -3.40
C HIS A 65 -14.38 1.98 -3.64
N ASP A 66 -14.87 3.20 -3.83
CA ASP A 66 -14.03 4.38 -4.08
C ASP A 66 -12.98 4.57 -2.96
N GLY A 67 -11.74 4.83 -3.38
CA GLY A 67 -10.60 5.02 -2.46
C GLY A 67 -9.81 3.74 -2.14
N MET A 68 -10.23 2.56 -2.60
CA MET A 68 -9.43 1.34 -2.51
C MET A 68 -8.28 1.31 -3.53
N THR A 69 -7.17 0.69 -3.14
CA THR A 69 -6.05 0.38 -4.04
C THR A 69 -6.15 -1.06 -4.54
N ILE A 70 -6.09 -1.25 -5.86
CA ILE A 70 -6.01 -2.56 -6.53
C ILE A 70 -4.70 -2.66 -7.31
N SER A 71 -4.21 -3.88 -7.54
CA SER A 71 -2.97 -4.12 -8.29
C SER A 71 -3.13 -5.29 -9.26
N PHE A 72 -2.29 -5.30 -10.28
CA PHE A 72 -2.16 -6.35 -11.29
C PHE A 72 -0.67 -6.67 -11.46
N HIS A 73 -0.36 -7.86 -11.97
CA HIS A 73 1.00 -8.26 -12.35
C HIS A 73 1.27 -7.93 -13.82
#